data_AF-S9Q7S6-F1
#
_entry.id   AF-S9Q7S6-F1
#
_cell.length_a   1.000
_cell.length_b   1.000
_cell.length_c   1.000
_cell.angle_alpha   90.00
_cell.angle_beta   90.00
_cell.angle_gamma   90.00
#
_symmetry.space_group_name_H-M   'P 1'
#
loop_
_entity.id
_entity.type
_entity.pdbx_description
1 polymer ?
#
loop_
_entity_poly.entity_id
_entity_poly.type
_entity_poly.pdbx_seq_one_letter_code
_entity_poly.pdbx_strand_id
1 'polypeptide(L)'
;MTDPVAAQTAAQAAGEGEVESAALTCPAPCVVTVLTRTGDIPVEGVYVEGDGVRVGVTNSNGIAMGSVSTCDGAVTLKAIYENADARVKTEEATLEVTGLSLPLTSATAGQARNFIAKVQDVFGSGDGGFPGDKDFEDTYTADATQVTVVAGTLHVTIKLATISLEVPYRNQNDSAETIGNVAQRGAILCMPTSGEMQGRYWGIQKVTAATATTPETRADITRYDIMMEAYNRNTTGYQLGVFPRHWQNWDNLRGAMTTLVDASHPNTYSVGNGPAGGSVETIPSAYADSLTELLGEGVPTVTSTYATDGHVMIVIGAVVKHDDESEWLILNDPNGTLASTDSIYGDLDIQNPVGARGTSTAAVMNSAPDVRAVQEVLTRTGHYTGPTNGVINEADPNDPTIAAIRAFQGRGGDGRVDPGGGAERRMNAQIDRGTSPKYSAVENERNGPAGDRGRHVYYNGGTEGARAGNFRLKGQAWSSVIEPDTALTTAEIADRLNTGTRR
;
A
#
# COMPACT_ATOMS: atom_id res chain seq x y z
N MET A 1 10.95 -44.42 32.72
CA MET A 1 11.48 -43.22 32.06
C MET A 1 12.98 -43.43 31.93
N THR A 2 13.41 -43.86 30.75
CA THR A 2 14.82 -44.02 30.41
C THR A 2 15.40 -42.66 30.02
N ASP A 3 16.55 -42.34 30.58
CA ASP A 3 17.27 -41.07 30.39
C ASP A 3 17.59 -40.84 28.90
N PRO A 4 17.11 -39.75 28.28
CA PRO A 4 17.31 -39.47 26.86
C PRO A 4 18.78 -39.29 26.47
N VAL A 5 19.67 -39.00 27.42
CA VAL A 5 21.11 -38.87 27.17
C VAL A 5 21.75 -40.24 26.91
N ALA A 6 21.29 -41.30 27.57
CA ALA A 6 21.83 -42.65 27.40
C ALA A 6 21.43 -43.30 26.06
N ALA A 7 20.32 -42.88 25.45
CA ALA A 7 19.91 -43.31 24.12
C ALA A 7 20.73 -42.66 22.99
N GLN A 8 21.25 -41.45 23.23
CA GLN A 8 22.09 -40.71 22.29
C GLN A 8 23.54 -41.25 22.26
N THR A 9 24.08 -41.68 23.41
CA THR A 9 25.44 -42.23 23.48
C THR A 9 25.55 -43.64 22.87
N ALA A 10 24.48 -44.44 22.92
CA ALA A 10 24.46 -45.79 22.33
C ALA A 10 24.36 -45.76 20.79
N ALA A 11 23.79 -44.70 20.20
CA ALA A 11 23.72 -44.53 18.74
C ALA A 11 25.05 -44.03 18.13
N GLN A 12 25.92 -43.40 18.93
CA GLN A 12 27.22 -42.88 18.46
C GLN A 12 28.36 -43.92 18.46
N ALA A 13 28.19 -45.08 19.08
CA ALA A 13 29.27 -46.06 19.27
C ALA A 13 29.29 -47.25 18.27
N ALA A 14 28.38 -47.29 17.28
CA ALA A 14 28.17 -48.49 16.46
C ALA A 14 28.29 -48.29 14.93
N GLY A 15 29.05 -47.29 14.47
CA GLY A 15 29.17 -47.02 13.04
C GLY A 15 30.48 -46.37 12.64
N GLU A 16 31.59 -47.09 12.79
CA GLU A 16 32.78 -46.87 11.98
C GLU A 16 32.44 -47.18 10.51
N GLY A 17 32.18 -46.13 9.75
CA GLY A 17 32.19 -46.10 8.31
C GLY A 17 32.67 -44.72 7.91
N GLU A 18 33.65 -44.63 7.01
CA GLU A 18 34.04 -43.38 6.36
C GLU A 18 32.79 -42.56 6.03
N VAL A 19 32.58 -41.46 6.74
CA VAL A 19 31.60 -40.46 6.33
C VAL A 19 32.18 -39.86 5.06
N GLU A 20 31.72 -40.34 3.91
CA GLU A 20 31.83 -39.65 2.64
C GLU A 20 31.65 -38.17 2.92
N SER A 21 32.66 -37.37 2.56
CA SER A 21 32.56 -35.92 2.60
C SER A 21 31.28 -35.54 1.87
N ALA A 22 30.25 -35.09 2.60
CA ALA A 22 29.02 -34.64 2.00
C ALA A 22 29.41 -33.54 1.01
N ALA A 23 29.33 -33.90 -0.27
CA ALA A 23 29.87 -33.13 -1.36
C ALA A 23 29.20 -31.75 -1.40
N LEU A 24 29.95 -30.76 -1.86
CA LEU A 24 29.50 -29.41 -2.19
C LEU A 24 28.10 -29.42 -2.85
N THR A 25 27.02 -29.14 -2.12
CA THR A 25 25.71 -28.93 -2.74
C THR A 25 25.46 -27.44 -2.90
N CYS A 26 25.84 -26.96 -4.08
CA CYS A 26 25.26 -25.79 -4.70
C CYS A 26 24.24 -26.32 -5.74
N PRO A 27 22.95 -25.95 -5.66
CA PRO A 27 22.35 -24.97 -4.76
C PRO A 27 22.14 -25.49 -3.32
N ALA A 28 22.11 -24.58 -2.35
CA ALA A 28 21.87 -24.89 -0.93
C ALA A 28 20.39 -24.65 -0.54
N PRO A 29 19.83 -25.40 0.41
CA PRO A 29 18.50 -25.12 0.97
C PRO A 29 18.42 -23.72 1.57
N CYS A 30 17.32 -23.02 1.31
CA CYS A 30 17.09 -21.65 1.78
C CYS A 30 15.67 -21.49 2.32
N VAL A 31 15.56 -20.83 3.47
CA VAL A 31 14.31 -20.41 4.11
C VAL A 31 14.35 -18.90 4.22
N VAL A 32 13.41 -18.23 3.57
CA VAL A 32 13.25 -16.78 3.64
C VAL A 32 11.99 -16.46 4.42
N THR A 33 12.14 -15.70 5.50
CA THR A 33 11.04 -15.12 6.27
C THR A 33 10.89 -13.66 5.88
N VAL A 34 9.69 -13.27 5.45
CA VAL A 34 9.36 -11.87 5.13
C VAL A 34 8.44 -11.32 6.19
N LEU A 35 8.88 -10.23 6.82
CA LEU A 35 8.15 -9.52 7.87
C LEU A 35 8.00 -8.05 7.50
N THR A 36 6.98 -7.37 8.02
CA THR A 36 6.98 -5.91 8.09
C THR A 36 8.13 -5.44 8.99
N ARG A 37 8.68 -4.26 8.70
CA ARG A 37 9.65 -3.58 9.56
C ARG A 37 8.98 -3.18 10.87
N THR A 38 7.81 -2.56 10.77
CA THR A 38 7.00 -2.20 11.93
C THR A 38 6.29 -3.43 12.49
N GLY A 39 6.50 -3.72 13.78
CA GLY A 39 5.79 -4.78 14.50
C GLY A 39 6.26 -6.21 14.21
N ASP A 40 7.22 -6.42 13.30
CA ASP A 40 7.75 -7.75 12.94
C ASP A 40 6.66 -8.76 12.50
N ILE A 41 5.67 -8.29 11.74
CA ILE A 41 4.48 -9.07 11.39
C ILE A 41 4.76 -9.86 10.10
N PRO A 42 4.50 -11.19 10.06
CA PRO A 42 4.69 -11.99 8.87
C PRO A 42 3.73 -11.59 7.75
N VAL A 43 4.23 -11.57 6.52
CA VAL A 43 3.45 -11.16 5.34
C VAL A 43 3.26 -12.33 4.39
N GLU A 44 2.02 -12.72 4.15
CA GLU A 44 1.64 -13.77 3.20
C GLU A 44 1.62 -13.26 1.75
N GLY A 45 1.89 -14.16 0.79
CA GLY A 45 1.75 -13.91 -0.65
C GLY A 45 2.96 -13.24 -1.31
N VAL A 46 3.99 -12.88 -0.55
CA VAL A 46 5.19 -12.20 -1.05
C VAL A 46 6.00 -13.15 -1.93
N TYR A 47 6.31 -12.71 -3.14
CA TYR A 47 7.14 -13.48 -4.07
C TYR A 47 8.63 -13.30 -3.73
N VAL A 48 9.37 -14.40 -3.62
CA VAL A 48 10.79 -14.39 -3.25
C VAL A 48 11.65 -15.03 -4.34
N GLU A 49 12.73 -14.35 -4.70
CA GLU A 49 13.78 -14.86 -5.61
C GLU A 49 15.19 -14.65 -5.05
N GLY A 50 16.12 -15.51 -5.45
CA GLY A 50 17.56 -15.38 -5.20
C GLY A 50 18.29 -15.30 -6.54
N ASP A 51 19.01 -14.20 -6.78
CA ASP A 51 19.69 -13.90 -8.05
C ASP A 51 18.80 -14.09 -9.29
N GLY A 52 17.52 -13.69 -9.18
CA GLY A 52 16.52 -13.82 -10.25
C GLY A 52 15.89 -15.20 -10.40
N VAL A 53 16.27 -16.18 -9.58
CA VAL A 53 15.67 -17.52 -9.57
C VAL A 53 14.64 -17.61 -8.44
N ARG A 54 13.44 -18.07 -8.76
CA ARG A 54 12.35 -18.24 -7.78
C ARG A 54 12.78 -19.13 -6.60
N VAL A 55 12.66 -18.59 -5.39
CA VAL A 55 12.74 -19.35 -4.13
C VAL A 55 11.36 -19.86 -3.75
N GLY A 56 10.35 -19.00 -3.75
CA GLY A 56 9.00 -19.37 -3.35
C GLY A 56 8.02 -18.20 -3.26
N VAL A 57 6.88 -18.46 -2.63
CA VAL A 57 5.91 -17.45 -2.21
C VAL A 57 5.65 -17.68 -0.73
N THR A 58 5.57 -16.61 0.06
CA THR A 58 5.39 -16.74 1.50
C THR A 58 4.01 -17.29 1.87
N ASN A 59 3.97 -18.18 2.86
CA ASN A 59 2.74 -18.65 3.49
C ASN A 59 2.26 -17.69 4.60
N SER A 60 1.22 -18.06 5.34
CA SER A 60 0.68 -17.30 6.48
C SER A 60 1.68 -16.99 7.62
N ASN A 61 2.81 -17.69 7.68
CA ASN A 61 3.89 -17.39 8.63
C ASN A 61 4.99 -16.50 8.01
N GLY A 62 4.76 -15.96 6.81
CA GLY A 62 5.74 -15.15 6.10
C GLY A 62 6.89 -15.97 5.52
N ILE A 63 6.78 -17.31 5.43
CA ILE A 63 7.90 -18.18 5.07
C ILE A 63 7.80 -18.65 3.61
N ALA A 64 8.87 -18.41 2.85
CA ALA A 64 9.13 -19.03 1.55
C ALA A 64 10.33 -19.99 1.68
N MET A 65 10.21 -21.20 1.13
CA MET A 65 11.28 -22.20 1.16
C MET A 65 11.66 -22.61 -0.26
N GLY A 66 12.95 -22.76 -0.49
CA GLY A 66 13.49 -23.18 -1.78
C GLY A 66 14.98 -23.46 -1.70
N SER A 67 15.69 -23.14 -2.76
CA SER A 67 17.14 -23.28 -2.84
C SER A 67 17.75 -22.08 -3.53
N VAL A 68 18.95 -21.69 -3.12
CA VAL A 68 19.71 -20.60 -3.75
C VAL A 68 21.10 -21.05 -4.18
N SER A 69 21.65 -20.39 -5.20
CA SER A 69 23.06 -20.55 -5.53
C SER A 69 23.90 -19.94 -4.41
N THR A 70 24.88 -20.69 -3.91
CA THR A 70 25.89 -20.22 -2.96
C THR A 70 27.31 -20.34 -3.56
N CYS A 71 27.38 -20.72 -4.84
CA CYS A 71 28.61 -21.03 -5.56
C CYS A 71 29.57 -19.83 -5.61
N ASP A 72 29.05 -18.62 -5.71
CA ASP A 72 29.85 -17.40 -5.87
C ASP A 72 30.22 -16.74 -4.53
N GLY A 73 29.93 -17.40 -3.40
CA GLY A 73 30.19 -16.88 -2.06
C GLY A 73 29.24 -15.75 -1.60
N ALA A 74 28.31 -15.36 -2.47
CA ALA A 74 27.26 -14.40 -2.20
C ALA A 74 25.95 -14.79 -2.93
N VAL A 75 24.82 -14.26 -2.45
CA VAL A 75 23.50 -14.31 -3.10
C VAL A 75 22.75 -13.04 -2.76
N THR A 76 22.01 -12.48 -3.71
CA THR A 76 21.03 -11.41 -3.44
C THR A 76 19.64 -12.01 -3.40
N LEU A 77 19.01 -11.96 -2.23
CA LEU A 77 17.61 -12.31 -2.07
C LEU A 77 16.74 -11.08 -2.28
N LYS A 78 15.63 -11.24 -2.98
CA LYS A 78 14.64 -10.20 -3.23
C LYS A 78 13.25 -10.71 -2.89
N ALA A 79 12.54 -9.97 -2.04
CA ALA A 79 11.13 -10.09 -1.78
C ALA A 79 10.38 -9.01 -2.58
N ILE A 80 9.34 -9.41 -3.30
CA ILE A 80 8.49 -8.52 -4.11
C ILE A 80 7.09 -8.57 -3.51
N TYR A 81 6.69 -7.47 -2.90
CA TYR A 81 5.35 -7.25 -2.35
C TYR A 81 4.55 -6.35 -3.31
N GLU A 82 3.35 -6.78 -3.66
CA GLU A 82 2.45 -6.05 -4.56
C GLU A 82 1.05 -6.01 -3.96
N ASN A 83 0.49 -4.82 -3.78
CA ASN A 83 -0.90 -4.66 -3.36
C ASN A 83 -1.80 -4.47 -4.60
N ALA A 84 -2.04 -5.58 -5.32
CA ALA A 84 -2.76 -5.58 -6.60
C ALA A 84 -4.23 -5.14 -6.49
N ASP A 85 -4.91 -5.45 -5.39
CA ASP A 85 -6.32 -5.09 -5.18
C ASP A 85 -6.53 -3.61 -4.84
N ALA A 86 -5.50 -2.95 -4.35
CA ALA A 86 -5.50 -1.52 -4.14
C ALA A 86 -4.92 -0.72 -5.32
N ARG A 87 -4.35 -1.39 -6.35
CA ARG A 87 -3.56 -0.76 -7.44
C ARG A 87 -2.46 0.14 -6.90
N VAL A 88 -1.83 -0.33 -5.85
CA VAL A 88 -1.00 0.48 -5.00
C VAL A 88 0.36 -0.19 -4.87
N LYS A 89 1.39 0.58 -5.23
CA LYS A 89 2.83 0.41 -5.04
C LYS A 89 3.40 -1.02 -4.96
N THR A 90 4.38 -1.29 -5.82
CA THR A 90 5.24 -2.46 -5.71
C THR A 90 6.42 -2.11 -4.81
N GLU A 91 6.66 -2.95 -3.81
CA GLU A 91 7.86 -2.91 -3.00
C GLU A 91 8.80 -4.04 -3.40
N GLU A 92 10.04 -3.68 -3.73
CA GLU A 92 11.15 -4.61 -3.84
C GLU A 92 12.08 -4.43 -2.62
N ALA A 93 12.13 -5.45 -1.77
CA ALA A 93 13.04 -5.51 -0.64
C ALA A 93 14.15 -6.53 -0.93
N THR A 94 15.39 -6.06 -1.03
CA THR A 94 16.56 -6.89 -1.32
C THR A 94 17.47 -6.98 -0.11
N LEU A 95 18.08 -8.15 0.10
CA LEU A 95 19.14 -8.39 1.08
C LEU A 95 20.27 -9.16 0.41
N GLU A 96 21.44 -8.54 0.37
CA GLU A 96 22.68 -9.22 -0.01
C GLU A 96 23.15 -10.11 1.15
N VAL A 97 23.49 -11.35 0.83
CA VAL A 97 24.11 -12.28 1.77
C VAL A 97 25.49 -12.65 1.23
N THR A 98 26.52 -12.46 2.03
CA THR A 98 27.92 -12.69 1.65
C THR A 98 28.61 -13.69 2.59
N GLY A 99 29.87 -14.04 2.31
CA GLY A 99 30.65 -14.93 3.17
C GLY A 99 30.10 -16.35 3.23
N LEU A 100 29.39 -16.77 2.19
CA LEU A 100 28.82 -18.11 2.08
C LEU A 100 29.96 -19.12 1.87
N SER A 101 30.09 -20.05 2.81
CA SER A 101 31.07 -21.14 2.71
C SER A 101 30.47 -22.35 2.01
N LEU A 102 31.33 -23.24 1.48
CA LEU A 102 30.94 -24.58 1.08
C LEU A 102 31.80 -25.62 1.84
N PRO A 103 31.19 -26.55 2.61
CA PRO A 103 29.77 -26.68 2.89
C PRO A 103 29.19 -25.44 3.60
N LEU A 104 27.87 -25.23 3.51
CA LEU A 104 27.23 -24.05 4.08
C LEU A 104 27.28 -24.11 5.61
N THR A 105 28.19 -23.33 6.19
CA THR A 105 28.44 -23.25 7.63
C THR A 105 28.46 -21.81 8.14
N SER A 106 28.72 -20.85 7.26
CA SER A 106 28.69 -19.43 7.54
C SER A 106 27.96 -18.66 6.46
N ALA A 107 27.36 -17.55 6.86
CA ALA A 107 26.77 -16.52 6.01
C ALA A 107 26.79 -15.21 6.79
N THR A 108 26.88 -14.07 6.10
CA THR A 108 26.90 -12.73 6.69
C THR A 108 25.87 -11.85 6.00
N ALA A 109 25.08 -11.12 6.78
CA ALA A 109 24.18 -10.11 6.25
C ALA A 109 24.99 -8.96 5.64
N GLY A 110 24.65 -8.56 4.41
CA GLY A 110 25.27 -7.48 3.66
C GLY A 110 24.39 -6.23 3.64
N GLN A 111 24.35 -5.56 2.49
CA GLN A 111 23.46 -4.43 2.29
C GLN A 111 22.02 -4.90 2.09
N ALA A 112 21.09 -4.20 2.73
CA ALA A 112 19.67 -4.27 2.47
C ALA A 112 19.21 -3.01 1.74
N ARG A 113 18.15 -3.16 0.94
CA ARG A 113 17.51 -2.06 0.23
C ARG A 113 16.03 -2.31 0.12
N ASN A 114 15.22 -1.29 0.41
CA ASN A 114 13.80 -1.25 0.11
C ASN A 114 13.59 -0.20 -0.97
N PHE A 115 12.96 -0.61 -2.07
CA PHE A 115 12.58 0.26 -3.15
C PHE A 115 11.08 0.17 -3.34
N ILE A 116 10.41 1.31 -3.25
CA ILE A 116 8.98 1.38 -3.49
C ILE A 116 8.74 2.37 -4.61
N ALA A 117 8.27 1.84 -5.73
CA ALA A 117 7.69 2.66 -6.78
C ALA A 117 6.21 2.85 -6.46
N LYS A 118 5.65 4.06 -6.64
CA LYS A 118 4.23 4.10 -7.01
C LYS A 118 4.10 3.18 -8.21
N VAL A 119 3.19 2.22 -8.13
CA VAL A 119 2.56 1.75 -9.36
C VAL A 119 1.91 3.01 -9.88
N GLN A 120 2.56 3.68 -10.83
CA GLN A 120 1.88 4.68 -11.60
C GLN A 120 0.84 3.91 -12.37
N ASP A 121 -0.34 3.84 -11.80
CA ASP A 121 -1.53 3.53 -12.53
C ASP A 121 -1.74 4.73 -13.45
N VAL A 122 -1.10 4.67 -14.61
CA VAL A 122 -1.68 5.36 -15.74
C VAL A 122 -2.92 4.55 -16.11
N PHE A 123 -2.92 3.22 -16.34
CA PHE A 123 -4.17 2.39 -16.42
C PHE A 123 -4.13 0.90 -15.98
N GLY A 124 -3.26 0.51 -15.05
CA GLY A 124 -3.43 -0.75 -14.32
C GLY A 124 -2.88 -1.97 -15.07
N SER A 125 -1.82 -1.79 -15.86
CA SER A 125 -1.15 -2.88 -16.56
C SER A 125 0.37 -2.91 -16.41
N GLY A 126 1.01 -1.94 -15.75
CA GLY A 126 2.46 -1.90 -15.50
C GLY A 126 2.89 -2.69 -14.26
N ASP A 127 3.81 -3.65 -14.41
CA ASP A 127 4.43 -4.38 -13.28
C ASP A 127 5.50 -3.53 -12.55
N GLY A 128 5.52 -2.20 -12.77
CA GLY A 128 6.47 -1.26 -12.19
C GLY A 128 6.10 0.20 -12.48
N GLY A 129 6.56 1.11 -11.61
CA GLY A 129 6.48 2.56 -11.86
C GLY A 129 7.34 2.99 -13.06
N PHE A 130 7.09 4.16 -13.64
CA PHE A 130 7.89 4.62 -14.78
C PHE A 130 9.35 4.92 -14.38
N PRO A 131 10.30 4.76 -15.31
CA PRO A 131 11.70 5.08 -15.03
C PRO A 131 11.86 6.57 -14.68
N GLY A 132 12.35 6.86 -13.48
CA GLY A 132 12.52 8.24 -12.97
C GLY A 132 11.59 8.58 -11.81
N ASP A 133 10.47 7.85 -11.67
CA ASP A 133 9.57 7.95 -10.53
C ASP A 133 10.12 7.16 -9.34
N LYS A 134 11.01 7.81 -8.61
CA LYS A 134 11.47 7.35 -7.32
C LYS A 134 10.59 7.98 -6.26
N ASP A 135 9.62 7.21 -5.75
CA ASP A 135 8.91 7.66 -4.57
C ASP A 135 9.76 7.36 -3.33
N PHE A 136 10.22 6.12 -3.11
CA PHE A 136 11.04 5.75 -1.95
C PHE A 136 12.17 4.79 -2.29
N GLU A 137 13.34 5.08 -1.73
CA GLU A 137 14.52 4.23 -1.76
C GLU A 137 15.24 4.37 -0.42
N ASP A 138 15.41 3.26 0.27
CA ASP A 138 16.11 3.17 1.55
C ASP A 138 17.17 2.07 1.45
N THR A 139 18.43 2.39 1.77
CA THR A 139 19.56 1.46 1.68
C THR A 139 20.36 1.54 2.97
N TYR A 140 20.58 0.38 3.60
CA TYR A 140 21.12 0.27 4.95
C TYR A 140 21.85 -1.05 5.13
N THR A 141 22.77 -1.08 6.09
CA THR A 141 23.42 -2.33 6.48
C THR A 141 22.45 -3.16 7.29
N ALA A 142 22.21 -4.40 6.85
CA ALA A 142 21.29 -5.31 7.51
C ALA A 142 21.83 -5.77 8.87
N ASP A 143 20.91 -6.05 9.80
CA ASP A 143 21.27 -6.60 11.10
C ASP A 143 21.84 -8.01 10.95
N ALA A 144 22.87 -8.32 11.74
CA ALA A 144 23.50 -9.64 11.72
C ALA A 144 22.52 -10.79 12.04
N THR A 145 21.43 -10.51 12.76
CA THR A 145 20.38 -11.47 13.10
C THR A 145 19.48 -11.83 11.91
N GLN A 146 19.49 -11.04 10.83
CA GLN A 146 18.69 -11.31 9.63
C GLN A 146 19.22 -12.50 8.83
N VAL A 147 20.46 -12.96 9.05
CA VAL A 147 21.05 -14.07 8.32
C VAL A 147 21.65 -15.08 9.30
N THR A 148 21.22 -16.34 9.20
CA THR A 148 21.80 -17.43 9.98
C THR A 148 21.92 -18.69 9.13
N VAL A 149 22.80 -19.61 9.56
CA VAL A 149 22.92 -20.94 8.95
C VAL A 149 22.58 -21.98 10.02
N VAL A 150 21.57 -22.80 9.75
CA VAL A 150 21.11 -23.85 10.68
C VAL A 150 21.13 -25.18 9.95
N ALA A 151 21.96 -26.11 10.42
CA ALA A 151 22.10 -27.46 9.85
C ALA A 151 22.28 -27.47 8.31
N GLY A 152 23.11 -26.56 7.77
CA GLY A 152 23.37 -26.46 6.34
C GLY A 152 22.26 -25.78 5.52
N THR A 153 21.26 -25.20 6.19
CA THR A 153 20.19 -24.40 5.57
C THR A 153 20.45 -22.92 5.81
N LEU A 154 20.34 -22.11 4.77
CA LEU A 154 20.39 -20.65 4.87
C LEU A 154 19.04 -20.13 5.37
N HIS A 155 19.02 -19.39 6.46
CA HIS A 155 17.83 -18.70 6.99
C HIS A 155 18.01 -17.20 6.85
N VAL A 156 17.09 -16.54 6.15
CA VAL A 156 17.16 -15.09 5.88
C VAL A 156 15.85 -14.41 6.25
N THR A 157 15.93 -13.31 6.98
CA THR A 157 14.78 -12.45 7.30
C THR A 157 14.86 -11.18 6.47
N ILE A 158 13.88 -10.95 5.61
CA ILE A 158 13.73 -9.71 4.83
C ILE A 158 12.64 -8.85 5.48
N LYS A 159 12.94 -7.57 5.71
CA LYS A 159 12.01 -6.60 6.29
C LYS A 159 11.43 -5.72 5.19
N LEU A 160 10.12 -5.77 4.99
CA LEU A 160 9.40 -4.82 4.15
C LEU A 160 9.25 -3.48 4.88
N ALA A 161 9.51 -2.38 4.19
CA ALA A 161 9.27 -1.03 4.68
C ALA A 161 7.77 -0.72 4.77
N THR A 162 6.94 -1.38 3.96
CA THR A 162 5.49 -1.20 3.96
C THR A 162 4.80 -2.04 5.04
N ILE A 163 3.89 -1.39 5.78
CA ILE A 163 2.80 -2.03 6.50
C ILE A 163 1.48 -1.53 5.93
N SER A 164 0.54 -2.43 5.64
CA SER A 164 -0.77 -2.07 5.08
C SER A 164 -1.85 -2.99 5.62
N LEU A 165 -2.77 -2.44 6.41
CA LEU A 165 -3.95 -3.11 6.92
C LEU A 165 -5.02 -3.20 5.83
N GLU A 166 -5.73 -4.33 5.77
CA GLU A 166 -6.88 -4.53 4.90
C GLU A 166 -8.13 -3.88 5.49
N VAL A 167 -8.25 -2.56 5.29
CA VAL A 167 -9.44 -1.80 5.71
C VAL A 167 -10.50 -1.80 4.59
N PRO A 168 -11.74 -2.28 4.86
CA PRO A 168 -12.83 -2.24 3.90
C PRO A 168 -13.12 -0.81 3.44
N TYR A 169 -13.07 -0.59 2.13
CA TYR A 169 -13.23 0.75 1.58
C TYR A 169 -14.70 1.17 1.47
N ARG A 170 -14.93 2.47 1.67
CA ARG A 170 -16.23 3.11 1.45
C ARG A 170 -16.04 4.49 0.82
N ASN A 171 -16.64 4.69 -0.35
CA ASN A 171 -16.68 6.00 -1.00
C ASN A 171 -17.88 6.82 -0.49
N GLN A 172 -17.61 8.08 -0.14
CA GLN A 172 -18.59 9.01 0.39
C GLN A 172 -19.62 9.45 -0.65
N ASN A 173 -19.27 9.39 -1.94
CA ASN A 173 -20.08 9.86 -3.06
C ASN A 173 -21.06 8.78 -3.58
N ASP A 174 -20.91 7.52 -3.18
CA ASP A 174 -21.74 6.40 -3.63
C ASP A 174 -23.23 6.55 -3.26
N SER A 175 -23.53 7.23 -2.16
CA SER A 175 -24.90 7.45 -1.71
C SER A 175 -25.05 8.72 -0.88
N ALA A 176 -26.28 9.20 -0.76
CA ALA A 176 -26.66 10.26 0.17
C ALA A 176 -27.29 9.67 1.43
N GLU A 177 -27.12 10.34 2.56
CA GLU A 177 -27.86 10.03 3.79
C GLU A 177 -28.92 11.08 4.06
N THR A 178 -30.05 10.71 4.66
CA THR A 178 -31.12 11.65 4.99
C THR A 178 -31.41 11.63 6.48
N ILE A 179 -31.18 12.76 7.17
CA ILE A 179 -31.55 12.96 8.58
C ILE A 179 -32.50 14.14 8.67
N GLY A 180 -33.64 13.97 9.35
CA GLY A 180 -34.63 15.04 9.52
C GLY A 180 -35.16 15.61 8.21
N ASN A 181 -35.32 14.76 7.18
CA ASN A 181 -35.68 15.14 5.79
C ASN A 181 -34.65 16.01 5.06
N VAL A 182 -33.43 16.14 5.57
CA VAL A 182 -32.33 16.85 4.91
C VAL A 182 -31.33 15.85 4.36
N ALA A 183 -31.22 15.80 3.03
CA ALA A 183 -30.22 14.98 2.35
C ALA A 183 -28.81 15.57 2.53
N GLN A 184 -27.86 14.72 2.91
CA GLN A 184 -26.44 15.02 3.07
C GLN A 184 -25.66 14.31 1.96
N ARG A 185 -24.75 15.04 1.29
CA ARG A 185 -23.98 14.56 0.12
C ARG A 185 -22.58 15.15 0.10
N GLY A 186 -21.64 14.44 -0.52
CA GLY A 186 -20.30 14.92 -0.83
C GLY A 186 -19.44 15.15 0.42
N ALA A 187 -18.67 16.24 0.42
CA ALA A 187 -17.61 16.52 1.39
C ALA A 187 -18.03 16.45 2.87
N ILE A 188 -19.31 16.62 3.18
CA ILE A 188 -19.80 16.59 4.57
C ILE A 188 -19.89 15.17 5.16
N LEU A 189 -19.67 14.16 4.34
CA LEU A 189 -19.78 12.75 4.69
C LEU A 189 -18.42 12.09 4.95
N CYS A 190 -17.30 12.80 4.77
CA CYS A 190 -15.95 12.24 4.97
C CYS A 190 -15.78 11.62 6.36
N MET A 191 -16.13 12.36 7.42
CA MET A 191 -15.98 11.92 8.81
C MET A 191 -16.76 10.64 9.13
N PRO A 192 -18.09 10.55 8.89
CA PRO A 192 -18.82 9.33 9.19
C PRO A 192 -18.54 8.20 8.17
N THR A 193 -18.09 8.50 6.94
CA THR A 193 -17.58 7.48 6.01
C THR A 193 -16.28 6.85 6.53
N SER A 194 -15.32 7.64 7.00
CA SER A 194 -14.09 7.11 7.61
C SER A 194 -14.36 6.33 8.90
N GLY A 195 -15.33 6.77 9.70
CA GLY A 195 -15.82 6.00 10.85
C GLY A 195 -16.44 4.65 10.46
N GLU A 196 -17.19 4.59 9.34
CA GLU A 196 -17.73 3.32 8.82
C GLU A 196 -16.60 2.36 8.41
N MET A 197 -15.57 2.86 7.71
CA MET A 197 -14.40 2.05 7.36
C MET A 197 -13.69 1.49 8.62
N GLN A 198 -13.49 2.33 9.65
CA GLN A 198 -12.90 1.91 10.92
C GLN A 198 -13.75 0.87 11.65
N GLY A 199 -15.07 1.07 11.74
CA GLY A 199 -15.94 0.12 12.40
C GLY A 199 -16.07 -1.20 11.63
N ARG A 200 -16.07 -1.17 10.29
CA ARG A 200 -16.06 -2.40 9.47
C ARG A 200 -14.77 -3.19 9.62
N TYR A 201 -13.62 -2.53 9.74
CA TYR A 201 -12.35 -3.18 10.03
C TYR A 201 -12.41 -4.01 11.33
N TRP A 202 -13.03 -3.46 12.37
CA TRP A 202 -13.24 -4.14 13.65
C TRP A 202 -14.48 -5.06 13.69
N GLY A 203 -15.19 -5.23 12.58
CA GLY A 203 -16.43 -6.01 12.53
C GLY A 203 -17.54 -5.47 13.42
N ILE A 204 -17.56 -4.17 13.73
CA ILE A 204 -18.60 -3.55 14.55
C ILE A 204 -19.95 -3.64 13.83
N GLN A 205 -20.94 -4.16 14.54
CA GLN A 205 -22.29 -4.37 14.05
C GLN A 205 -23.29 -3.44 14.73
N LYS A 206 -24.28 -3.00 13.96
CA LYS A 206 -25.50 -2.43 14.50
C LYS A 206 -26.29 -3.53 15.19
N VAL A 207 -26.46 -3.41 16.50
CA VAL A 207 -27.28 -4.31 17.30
C VAL A 207 -28.64 -3.66 17.56
N THR A 208 -29.71 -4.31 17.10
CA THR A 208 -31.08 -3.94 17.49
C THR A 208 -31.51 -4.86 18.61
N ALA A 209 -31.67 -4.32 19.82
CA ALA A 209 -32.04 -5.10 20.99
C ALA A 209 -33.35 -5.88 20.77
N ALA A 210 -33.40 -7.09 21.31
CA ALA A 210 -34.62 -7.89 21.29
C ALA A 210 -35.76 -7.16 22.03
N THR A 211 -36.97 -7.24 21.48
CA THR A 211 -38.20 -6.84 22.16
C THR A 211 -39.02 -8.07 22.52
N ALA A 212 -40.13 -7.89 23.23
CA ALA A 212 -41.04 -9.00 23.55
C ALA A 212 -41.57 -9.76 22.31
N THR A 213 -41.52 -9.14 21.13
CA THR A 213 -42.08 -9.68 19.87
C THR A 213 -41.08 -9.76 18.73
N THR A 214 -39.81 -9.39 18.94
CA THR A 214 -38.81 -9.36 17.86
C THR A 214 -37.46 -9.78 18.40
N PRO A 215 -36.78 -10.77 17.77
CA PRO A 215 -35.45 -11.18 18.19
C PRO A 215 -34.44 -10.06 17.96
N GLU A 216 -33.29 -10.17 18.63
CA GLU A 216 -32.15 -9.31 18.34
C GLU A 216 -31.73 -9.47 16.88
N THR A 217 -31.42 -8.37 16.22
CA THR A 217 -30.85 -8.38 14.87
C THR A 217 -29.50 -7.69 14.87
N ARG A 218 -28.59 -8.24 14.05
CA ARG A 218 -27.25 -7.74 13.83
C ARG A 218 -27.06 -7.49 12.34
N ALA A 219 -26.49 -6.35 12.01
CA ALA A 219 -26.13 -5.97 10.66
C ALA A 219 -24.86 -5.13 10.69
N ASP A 220 -24.15 -5.04 9.57
CA ASP A 220 -22.99 -4.13 9.47
C ASP A 220 -23.43 -2.70 9.79
N ILE A 221 -22.60 -1.96 10.51
CA ILE A 221 -22.85 -0.53 10.68
C ILE A 221 -22.79 0.17 9.34
N THR A 222 -23.61 1.21 9.20
CA THR A 222 -23.57 2.12 8.07
C THR A 222 -23.17 3.51 8.53
N ARG A 223 -22.68 4.33 7.60
CA ARG A 223 -22.51 5.77 7.81
C ARG A 223 -23.75 6.44 8.42
N TYR A 224 -24.95 6.03 8.02
CA TYR A 224 -26.19 6.56 8.59
C TYR A 224 -26.31 6.29 10.09
N ASP A 225 -25.95 5.10 10.55
CA ASP A 225 -26.02 4.75 11.97
C ASP A 225 -25.08 5.62 12.80
N ILE A 226 -23.85 5.84 12.31
CA ILE A 226 -22.87 6.75 12.94
C ILE A 226 -23.40 8.18 12.97
N MET A 227 -23.91 8.67 11.84
CA MET A 227 -24.46 10.03 11.76
C MET A 227 -25.65 10.23 12.69
N MET A 228 -26.56 9.24 12.78
CA MET A 228 -27.74 9.32 13.64
C MET A 228 -27.36 9.28 15.12
N GLU A 229 -26.45 8.40 15.51
CA GLU A 229 -25.97 8.33 16.89
C GLU A 229 -25.26 9.63 17.31
N ALA A 230 -24.38 10.17 16.44
CA ALA A 230 -23.74 11.46 16.67
C ALA A 230 -24.77 12.62 16.71
N TYR A 231 -25.81 12.57 15.87
CA TYR A 231 -26.88 13.55 15.86
C TYR A 231 -27.66 13.57 17.18
N ASN A 232 -28.02 12.40 17.70
CA ASN A 232 -28.79 12.24 18.94
C ASN A 232 -28.02 12.72 20.19
N ARG A 233 -26.68 12.69 20.16
CA ARG A 233 -25.83 13.09 21.29
C ARG A 233 -25.84 14.60 21.59
N ASN A 234 -26.36 15.43 20.68
CA ASN A 234 -26.70 16.86 20.87
C ASN A 234 -25.79 17.66 21.81
N THR A 235 -24.48 17.63 21.58
CA THR A 235 -23.54 18.60 22.14
C THR A 235 -23.30 19.70 21.09
N THR A 236 -23.17 20.96 21.52
CA THR A 236 -22.98 22.18 20.71
C THR A 236 -22.44 21.92 19.30
N GLY A 237 -23.34 21.91 18.31
CA GLY A 237 -23.05 21.45 16.96
C GLY A 237 -22.30 22.46 16.10
N TYR A 238 -21.48 21.95 15.17
CA TYR A 238 -21.00 22.72 14.03
C TYR A 238 -22.17 23.01 13.07
N GLN A 239 -22.50 24.29 12.90
CA GLN A 239 -23.56 24.75 11.99
C GLN A 239 -22.95 25.32 10.70
N LEU A 240 -22.61 24.45 9.75
CA LEU A 240 -22.44 24.89 8.35
C LEU A 240 -23.82 25.00 7.70
N GLY A 241 -24.51 26.13 7.92
CA GLY A 241 -25.82 26.42 7.32
C GLY A 241 -27.02 26.18 8.23
N VAL A 242 -28.12 25.65 7.67
CA VAL A 242 -29.47 25.62 8.28
C VAL A 242 -29.74 24.36 9.13
N PHE A 243 -28.94 23.30 8.98
CA PHE A 243 -29.13 22.02 9.69
C PHE A 243 -27.92 21.70 10.58
N PRO A 244 -28.10 21.33 11.87
CA PRO A 244 -26.99 20.94 12.75
C PRO A 244 -26.31 19.66 12.27
N ARG A 245 -24.98 19.68 12.15
CA ARG A 245 -24.20 18.54 11.67
C ARG A 245 -23.30 18.03 12.79
N HIS A 246 -23.91 17.43 13.81
CA HIS A 246 -23.21 17.04 15.05
C HIS A 246 -22.09 16.03 14.81
N TRP A 247 -22.20 15.22 13.76
CA TRP A 247 -21.16 14.28 13.33
C TRP A 247 -19.90 14.94 12.78
N GLN A 248 -19.85 16.26 12.62
CA GLN A 248 -18.63 17.01 12.25
C GLN A 248 -17.84 17.48 13.49
N ASN A 249 -18.26 17.06 14.68
CA ASN A 249 -17.54 17.25 15.93
C ASN A 249 -16.88 15.91 16.34
N TRP A 250 -15.58 15.94 16.62
CA TRP A 250 -14.80 14.76 16.97
C TRP A 250 -15.27 14.05 18.25
N ASP A 251 -15.71 14.80 19.28
CA ASP A 251 -16.25 14.20 20.50
C ASP A 251 -17.57 13.45 20.23
N ASN A 252 -18.40 13.99 19.34
CA ASN A 252 -19.64 13.33 18.93
C ASN A 252 -19.38 12.09 18.07
N LEU A 253 -18.37 12.13 17.18
CA LEU A 253 -17.95 10.95 16.42
C LEU A 253 -17.43 9.86 17.36
N ARG A 254 -16.43 10.16 18.20
CA ARG A 254 -15.85 9.20 19.15
C ARG A 254 -16.92 8.66 20.08
N GLY A 255 -17.79 9.53 20.56
CA GLY A 255 -18.95 9.14 21.34
C GLY A 255 -19.85 8.16 20.59
N ALA A 256 -20.24 8.48 19.35
CA ALA A 256 -21.08 7.61 18.55
C ALA A 256 -20.45 6.23 18.32
N MET A 257 -19.15 6.21 17.99
CA MET A 257 -18.40 4.97 17.86
C MET A 257 -18.35 4.20 19.19
N THR A 258 -18.20 4.87 20.33
CA THR A 258 -18.27 4.22 21.66
C THR A 258 -19.61 3.50 21.86
N THR A 259 -20.76 4.15 21.57
CA THR A 259 -22.08 3.47 21.68
C THR A 259 -22.14 2.23 20.80
N LEU A 260 -21.73 2.37 19.53
CA LEU A 260 -21.85 1.31 18.53
C LEU A 260 -20.93 0.13 18.86
N VAL A 261 -19.72 0.42 19.31
CA VAL A 261 -18.73 -0.56 19.79
C VAL A 261 -19.25 -1.29 21.01
N ASP A 262 -19.70 -0.58 22.05
CA ASP A 262 -20.20 -1.19 23.29
C ASP A 262 -21.43 -2.07 23.04
N ALA A 263 -22.30 -1.67 22.11
CA ALA A 263 -23.46 -2.46 21.72
C ALA A 263 -23.06 -3.74 20.96
N SER A 264 -22.08 -3.65 20.06
CA SER A 264 -21.62 -4.78 19.24
C SER A 264 -20.78 -5.78 20.03
N HIS A 265 -19.80 -5.26 20.77
CA HIS A 265 -18.75 -6.01 21.45
C HIS A 265 -18.47 -5.39 22.85
N PRO A 266 -19.35 -5.62 23.83
CA PRO A 266 -19.26 -4.98 25.14
C PRO A 266 -17.96 -5.35 25.87
N ASN A 267 -17.22 -4.33 26.34
CA ASN A 267 -15.96 -4.46 27.09
C ASN A 267 -14.83 -5.19 26.31
N THR A 268 -14.70 -4.90 25.02
CA THR A 268 -13.64 -5.48 24.18
C THR A 268 -12.79 -4.45 23.46
N TYR A 269 -13.28 -3.22 23.33
CA TYR A 269 -12.57 -2.14 22.67
C TYR A 269 -12.78 -0.83 23.44
N SER A 270 -11.77 0.02 23.39
CA SER A 270 -11.85 1.41 23.80
C SER A 270 -11.93 2.32 22.57
N VAL A 271 -12.57 3.48 22.72
CA VAL A 271 -12.64 4.51 21.66
C VAL A 271 -12.07 5.81 22.20
N GLY A 272 -11.04 6.32 21.53
CA GLY A 272 -10.23 7.41 22.04
C GLY A 272 -9.73 8.39 20.98
N ASN A 273 -8.93 9.34 21.46
CA ASN A 273 -8.06 10.11 20.58
C ASN A 273 -6.89 9.21 20.15
N GLY A 274 -6.24 9.57 19.05
CA GLY A 274 -4.96 8.99 18.68
C GLY A 274 -3.80 9.43 19.58
N PRO A 275 -2.56 9.15 19.15
CA PRO A 275 -1.36 9.46 19.91
C PRO A 275 -1.23 10.94 20.24
N ALA A 276 -0.40 11.26 21.22
CA ALA A 276 -0.13 12.65 21.59
C ALA A 276 0.49 13.41 20.40
N GLY A 277 -0.08 14.58 20.11
CA GLY A 277 0.36 15.44 19.01
C GLY A 277 -0.23 16.83 19.15
N GLY A 278 0.44 17.82 18.61
CA GLY A 278 -0.05 19.18 18.51
C GLY A 278 -1.20 19.30 17.50
N SER A 279 -1.61 20.53 17.20
CA SER A 279 -2.77 20.74 16.32
C SER A 279 -2.49 20.52 14.85
N VAL A 280 -1.22 20.53 14.48
CA VAL A 280 -0.76 20.56 13.10
C VAL A 280 0.57 19.85 13.04
N GLU A 281 0.61 18.69 12.39
CA GLU A 281 1.76 17.80 12.36
C GLU A 281 2.23 17.53 10.94
N THR A 282 3.50 17.14 10.85
CA THR A 282 4.21 16.82 9.62
C THR A 282 4.56 15.32 9.51
N ILE A 283 5.10 14.86 8.40
CA ILE A 283 5.66 13.55 8.11
C ILE A 283 7.04 13.80 7.50
N PRO A 284 8.14 13.42 8.17
CA PRO A 284 8.17 12.75 9.46
C PRO A 284 7.76 13.70 10.62
N SER A 285 7.08 13.13 11.61
CA SER A 285 6.93 13.72 12.94
C SER A 285 6.68 12.60 13.95
N ALA A 286 6.96 12.87 15.22
CA ALA A 286 6.66 11.95 16.30
C ALA A 286 5.17 11.51 16.32
N TYR A 287 4.25 12.37 15.88
CA TYR A 287 2.84 11.98 15.77
C TYR A 287 2.62 10.96 14.65
N ALA A 288 3.25 11.14 13.49
CA ALA A 288 3.18 10.16 12.39
C ALA A 288 3.84 8.84 12.78
N ASP A 289 4.96 8.88 13.50
CA ASP A 289 5.63 7.69 14.03
C ASP A 289 4.76 6.93 15.02
N SER A 290 4.06 7.61 15.93
CA SER A 290 3.11 6.93 16.81
C SER A 290 1.86 6.40 16.09
N LEU A 291 1.45 7.00 14.96
CA LEU A 291 0.41 6.38 14.12
C LEU A 291 0.93 5.10 13.45
N THR A 292 2.20 5.08 13.06
CA THR A 292 2.88 3.88 12.55
C THR A 292 3.02 2.80 13.61
N GLU A 293 3.33 3.15 14.86
CA GLU A 293 3.34 2.22 16.00
C GLU A 293 1.97 1.54 16.16
N LEU A 294 0.87 2.30 16.13
CA LEU A 294 -0.49 1.74 16.16
C LEU A 294 -0.77 0.78 15.00
N LEU A 295 -0.26 1.05 13.79
CA LEU A 295 -0.37 0.13 12.67
C LEU A 295 0.37 -1.20 12.94
N GLY A 296 1.53 -1.14 13.60
CA GLY A 296 2.26 -2.31 14.09
C GLY A 296 1.49 -3.15 15.11
N GLU A 297 0.50 -2.56 15.77
CA GLU A 297 -0.43 -3.23 16.68
C GLU A 297 -1.74 -3.66 16.00
N GLY A 298 -1.86 -3.44 14.68
CA GLY A 298 -3.06 -3.74 13.90
C GLY A 298 -4.20 -2.73 14.11
N VAL A 299 -3.88 -1.47 14.40
CA VAL A 299 -4.87 -0.43 14.72
C VAL A 299 -4.87 0.69 13.68
N PRO A 300 -5.90 0.80 12.82
CA PRO A 300 -6.05 1.92 11.90
C PRO A 300 -6.64 3.16 12.59
N THR A 301 -6.21 4.34 12.15
CA THR A 301 -6.57 5.61 12.80
C THR A 301 -7.35 6.52 11.86
N VAL A 302 -8.55 6.95 12.27
CA VAL A 302 -9.29 8.01 11.56
C VAL A 302 -8.71 9.35 11.95
N THR A 303 -8.33 10.18 10.99
CA THR A 303 -7.65 11.47 11.22
C THR A 303 -8.12 12.54 10.25
N SER A 304 -7.98 13.82 10.64
CA SER A 304 -8.20 14.96 9.74
C SER A 304 -6.90 15.51 9.17
N THR A 305 -6.99 16.11 7.98
CA THR A 305 -5.88 16.82 7.35
C THR A 305 -6.25 18.26 6.98
N TYR A 306 -5.22 19.07 6.72
CA TYR A 306 -5.32 20.41 6.14
C TYR A 306 -5.23 20.43 4.60
N ALA A 307 -5.28 19.26 3.97
CA ALA A 307 -5.45 19.05 2.52
C ALA A 307 -6.45 20.01 1.87
N THR A 308 -7.59 20.15 2.54
CA THR A 308 -8.73 20.99 2.18
C THR A 308 -9.22 21.70 3.45
N ASP A 309 -10.35 22.42 3.38
CA ASP A 309 -10.99 23.07 4.52
C ASP A 309 -11.59 22.05 5.52
N GLY A 310 -10.73 21.19 6.10
CA GLY A 310 -11.08 20.07 6.97
C GLY A 310 -11.59 18.85 6.18
N HIS A 311 -10.67 17.92 5.88
CA HIS A 311 -11.02 16.59 5.37
C HIS A 311 -10.72 15.52 6.41
N VAL A 312 -11.45 14.40 6.37
CA VAL A 312 -11.26 13.25 7.29
C VAL A 312 -11.05 12.00 6.46
N MET A 313 -10.05 11.22 6.86
CA MET A 313 -9.60 10.00 6.19
C MET A 313 -9.24 8.95 7.25
N ILE A 314 -8.91 7.74 6.82
CA ILE A 314 -8.39 6.70 7.72
C ILE A 314 -6.99 6.29 7.29
N VAL A 315 -6.04 6.34 8.22
CA VAL A 315 -4.69 5.80 8.10
C VAL A 315 -4.77 4.29 8.24
N ILE A 316 -4.29 3.59 7.21
CA ILE A 316 -4.37 2.15 7.08
C ILE A 316 -3.00 1.49 6.95
N GLY A 317 -1.95 2.27 6.76
CA GLY A 317 -0.62 1.76 6.50
C GLY A 317 0.43 2.86 6.55
N ALA A 318 1.68 2.45 6.44
CA ALA A 318 2.83 3.34 6.45
C ALA A 318 3.96 2.75 5.59
N VAL A 319 4.88 3.63 5.17
CA VAL A 319 6.22 3.24 4.69
C VAL A 319 7.22 3.80 5.67
N VAL A 320 8.05 2.93 6.22
CA VAL A 320 8.91 3.22 7.34
C VAL A 320 10.36 3.00 6.93
N LYS A 321 11.26 3.91 7.28
CA LYS A 321 12.71 3.78 7.06
C LYS A 321 13.34 2.82 8.05
N HIS A 322 14.60 2.43 7.80
CA HIS A 322 15.33 1.49 8.63
C HIS A 322 15.69 2.05 10.03
N ASP A 323 15.54 3.36 10.22
CA ASP A 323 15.68 4.06 11.50
C ASP A 323 14.33 4.23 12.23
N ASP A 324 13.30 3.47 11.80
CA ASP A 324 11.94 3.47 12.32
C ASP A 324 11.15 4.78 12.12
N GLU A 325 11.70 5.75 11.38
CA GLU A 325 10.95 6.95 11.01
C GLU A 325 9.93 6.67 9.91
N SER A 326 8.72 7.18 10.09
CA SER A 326 7.66 7.15 9.09
C SER A 326 8.05 8.07 7.95
N GLU A 327 8.32 7.49 6.80
CA GLU A 327 8.50 8.25 5.57
C GLU A 327 7.15 8.60 4.98
N TRP A 328 6.23 7.63 4.90
CA TRP A 328 4.86 7.85 4.43
C TRP A 328 3.78 7.31 5.33
N LEU A 329 2.61 7.94 5.27
CA LEU A 329 1.34 7.32 5.67
C LEU A 329 0.50 6.96 4.44
N ILE A 330 -0.18 5.82 4.52
CA ILE A 330 -1.13 5.30 3.53
C ILE A 330 -2.53 5.51 4.08
N LEU A 331 -3.34 6.31 3.41
CA LEU A 331 -4.70 6.62 3.87
C LEU A 331 -5.74 6.21 2.84
N ASN A 332 -6.89 5.70 3.28
CA ASN A 332 -8.09 5.67 2.45
C ASN A 332 -8.76 7.06 2.47
N ASP A 333 -8.77 7.76 1.34
CA ASP A 333 -9.56 8.98 1.15
C ASP A 333 -11.01 8.58 0.82
N PRO A 334 -12.02 8.89 1.65
CA PRO A 334 -13.40 8.53 1.36
C PRO A 334 -13.96 9.25 0.13
N ASN A 335 -13.32 10.29 -0.39
CA ASN A 335 -13.66 10.94 -1.65
C ASN A 335 -13.11 10.20 -2.88
N GLY A 336 -12.24 9.20 -2.70
CA GLY A 336 -11.67 8.43 -3.79
C GLY A 336 -12.68 7.49 -4.45
N THR A 337 -12.41 7.05 -5.67
CA THR A 337 -13.12 5.91 -6.25
C THR A 337 -12.11 4.85 -6.69
N LEU A 338 -12.36 3.60 -6.31
CA LEU A 338 -11.57 2.43 -6.72
C LEU A 338 -11.61 2.17 -8.24
N ALA A 339 -12.55 2.80 -8.93
CA ALA A 339 -12.93 2.48 -10.29
C ALA A 339 -12.66 3.63 -11.27
N SER A 340 -12.03 4.73 -10.82
CA SER A 340 -11.79 5.83 -11.74
C SER A 340 -10.66 5.45 -12.69
N THR A 341 -11.00 5.34 -13.96
CA THR A 341 -10.03 5.47 -15.05
C THR A 341 -9.37 6.85 -15.07
N ASP A 342 -9.76 7.78 -14.19
CA ASP A 342 -9.35 9.17 -14.23
C ASP A 342 -8.28 9.56 -13.20
N SER A 343 -7.90 8.69 -12.27
CA SER A 343 -6.82 8.96 -11.30
C SER A 343 -5.47 8.54 -11.90
N ILE A 344 -4.61 9.50 -12.25
CA ILE A 344 -3.25 9.24 -12.74
C ILE A 344 -2.24 9.76 -11.74
N TYR A 345 -1.12 9.06 -11.58
CA TYR A 345 0.09 9.62 -11.00
C TYR A 345 1.07 9.99 -12.13
N GLY A 346 1.65 11.19 -12.08
CA GLY A 346 2.77 11.58 -12.95
C GLY A 346 2.44 12.10 -14.35
N ASP A 347 3.50 12.55 -15.05
CA ASP A 347 3.54 12.78 -16.49
C ASP A 347 3.85 11.45 -17.19
N LEU A 348 3.35 11.25 -18.42
CA LEU A 348 3.99 10.33 -19.35
C LEU A 348 5.43 10.81 -19.58
N ASP A 349 6.40 10.09 -19.01
CA ASP A 349 7.84 10.32 -19.17
C ASP A 349 8.49 9.06 -19.74
N ILE A 350 8.55 8.98 -21.07
CA ILE A 350 9.16 7.84 -21.77
C ILE A 350 10.66 8.07 -21.92
N GLN A 351 11.46 7.04 -21.65
CA GLN A 351 12.93 7.13 -21.79
C GLN A 351 13.39 6.86 -23.22
N ASN A 352 12.61 6.08 -23.98
CA ASN A 352 12.92 5.72 -25.36
C ASN A 352 11.74 6.02 -26.29
N PRO A 353 11.97 6.33 -27.58
CA PRO A 353 10.90 6.50 -28.54
C PRO A 353 10.00 5.27 -28.68
N VAL A 354 8.69 5.50 -28.78
CA VAL A 354 7.65 4.48 -28.90
C VAL A 354 6.88 4.67 -30.20
N GLY A 355 6.60 3.59 -30.92
CA GLY A 355 5.83 3.61 -32.15
C GLY A 355 6.65 3.21 -33.37
N ALA A 356 6.28 3.75 -34.53
CA ALA A 356 6.94 3.45 -35.79
C ALA A 356 8.40 3.90 -35.78
N ARG A 357 9.33 3.04 -36.21
CA ARG A 357 10.76 3.39 -36.31
C ARG A 357 10.99 4.59 -37.22
N GLY A 358 10.36 4.60 -38.40
CA GLY A 358 10.41 5.72 -39.34
C GLY A 358 11.85 6.21 -39.57
N THR A 359 12.09 7.50 -39.28
CA THR A 359 13.40 8.17 -39.40
C THR A 359 14.22 8.23 -38.11
N SER A 360 13.76 7.57 -37.03
CA SER A 360 14.45 7.62 -35.74
C SER A 360 15.83 6.96 -35.83
N THR A 361 16.82 7.60 -35.22
CA THR A 361 18.19 7.08 -35.08
C THR A 361 18.50 6.61 -33.67
N ALA A 362 17.49 6.52 -32.80
CA ALA A 362 17.67 6.06 -31.43
C ALA A 362 18.18 4.61 -31.38
N ALA A 363 19.18 4.37 -30.53
CA ALA A 363 19.79 3.05 -30.36
C ALA A 363 18.81 2.04 -29.73
N VAL A 364 17.93 2.53 -28.86
CA VAL A 364 16.86 1.77 -28.21
C VAL A 364 15.53 2.46 -28.54
N MET A 365 14.53 1.66 -28.92
CA MET A 365 13.15 2.07 -29.16
C MET A 365 12.23 0.98 -28.66
N ASN A 366 10.98 1.36 -28.38
CA ASN A 366 9.92 0.41 -28.06
C ASN A 366 10.28 -0.49 -26.86
N SER A 367 10.87 0.09 -25.82
CA SER A 367 11.06 -0.63 -24.56
C SER A 367 9.68 -1.02 -24.01
N ALA A 368 9.55 -2.22 -23.46
CA ALA A 368 8.25 -2.70 -22.98
C ALA A 368 7.58 -1.75 -21.96
N PRO A 369 8.32 -1.12 -21.00
CA PRO A 369 7.76 -0.10 -20.12
C PRO A 369 7.24 1.13 -20.88
N ASP A 370 8.01 1.69 -21.81
CA ASP A 370 7.61 2.91 -22.55
C ASP A 370 6.41 2.62 -23.48
N VAL A 371 6.39 1.45 -24.14
CA VAL A 371 5.27 1.05 -25.02
C VAL A 371 3.98 0.91 -24.22
N ARG A 372 4.08 0.29 -23.05
CA ARG A 372 2.94 0.11 -22.15
C ARG A 372 2.40 1.48 -21.72
N ALA A 373 3.27 2.41 -21.33
CA ALA A 373 2.95 3.79 -21.00
C ALA A 373 2.07 4.47 -22.08
N VAL A 374 2.50 4.36 -23.34
CA VAL A 374 1.84 5.04 -24.46
C VAL A 374 0.50 4.36 -24.80
N GLN A 375 0.43 3.04 -24.83
CA GLN A 375 -0.82 2.29 -25.04
C GLN A 375 -1.87 2.67 -24.00
N GLU A 376 -1.41 2.80 -22.77
CA GLU A 376 -2.17 3.23 -21.62
C GLU A 376 -2.78 4.63 -21.88
N VAL A 377 -1.96 5.67 -22.12
CA VAL A 377 -2.47 7.04 -22.40
C VAL A 377 -3.46 7.09 -23.56
N LEU A 378 -3.19 6.33 -24.62
CA LEU A 378 -4.07 6.27 -25.80
C LEU A 378 -5.42 5.64 -25.48
N THR A 379 -5.50 4.72 -24.53
CA THR A 379 -6.76 4.10 -24.10
C THR A 379 -7.68 5.14 -23.46
N ARG A 380 -7.19 5.92 -22.50
CA ARG A 380 -8.00 6.96 -21.82
C ARG A 380 -8.39 8.11 -22.72
N THR A 381 -7.50 8.51 -23.61
CA THR A 381 -7.82 9.56 -24.60
C THR A 381 -8.79 9.05 -25.68
N GLY A 382 -9.21 7.78 -25.61
CA GLY A 382 -10.22 7.18 -26.49
C GLY A 382 -9.66 6.79 -27.86
N HIS A 383 -8.35 6.67 -27.98
CA HIS A 383 -7.63 6.38 -29.22
C HIS A 383 -7.15 4.93 -29.35
N TYR A 384 -7.14 4.15 -28.27
CA TYR A 384 -6.72 2.74 -28.25
C TYR A 384 -7.73 1.85 -27.51
N THR A 385 -7.92 0.62 -28.00
CA THR A 385 -8.84 -0.37 -27.41
C THR A 385 -8.21 -1.77 -27.33
N GLY A 386 -6.91 -1.88 -27.61
CA GLY A 386 -6.16 -3.12 -27.55
C GLY A 386 -5.59 -3.42 -26.16
N PRO A 387 -4.87 -4.54 -25.98
CA PRO A 387 -4.22 -4.88 -24.73
C PRO A 387 -3.00 -3.99 -24.46
N THR A 388 -2.86 -3.51 -23.23
CA THR A 388 -1.75 -2.70 -22.73
C THR A 388 -0.61 -3.58 -22.20
N ASN A 389 0.03 -4.34 -23.09
CA ASN A 389 1.02 -5.36 -22.69
C ASN A 389 2.49 -4.93 -22.91
N GLY A 390 2.72 -3.72 -23.46
CA GLY A 390 4.06 -3.25 -23.79
C GLY A 390 4.66 -3.88 -25.06
N VAL A 391 3.85 -4.56 -25.87
CA VAL A 391 4.27 -5.17 -27.13
C VAL A 391 3.83 -4.32 -28.30
N ILE A 392 4.75 -4.09 -29.23
CA ILE A 392 4.52 -3.34 -30.47
C ILE A 392 5.35 -3.97 -31.59
N ASN A 393 4.76 -4.06 -32.79
CA ASN A 393 5.48 -4.43 -33.99
C ASN A 393 5.81 -3.18 -34.81
N GLU A 394 7.01 -2.62 -34.62
CA GLU A 394 7.45 -1.40 -35.30
C GLU A 394 7.57 -1.53 -36.84
N ALA A 395 7.62 -2.75 -37.36
CA ALA A 395 7.68 -3.04 -38.79
C ALA A 395 6.28 -3.13 -39.43
N ASP A 396 5.22 -3.27 -38.63
CA ASP A 396 3.84 -3.28 -39.13
C ASP A 396 3.24 -1.87 -39.02
N PRO A 397 3.04 -1.14 -40.13
CA PRO A 397 2.44 0.19 -40.10
C PRO A 397 0.97 0.18 -39.63
N ASN A 398 0.33 -0.99 -39.56
CA ASN A 398 -1.03 -1.17 -39.04
C ASN A 398 -1.07 -1.74 -37.61
N ASP A 399 0.09 -1.83 -36.94
CA ASP A 399 0.11 -2.17 -35.52
C ASP A 399 -0.90 -1.28 -34.77
N PRO A 400 -1.79 -1.88 -33.94
CA PRO A 400 -2.85 -1.13 -33.26
C PRO A 400 -2.33 0.06 -32.45
N THR A 401 -1.14 -0.06 -31.86
CA THR A 401 -0.51 1.00 -31.07
C THR A 401 -0.05 2.14 -31.98
N ILE A 402 0.62 1.82 -33.10
CA ILE A 402 1.06 2.82 -34.09
C ILE A 402 -0.14 3.56 -34.70
N ALA A 403 -1.20 2.82 -35.03
CA ALA A 403 -2.44 3.39 -35.53
C ALA A 403 -3.10 4.35 -34.53
N ALA A 404 -3.13 3.97 -33.24
CA ALA A 404 -3.63 4.83 -32.18
C ALA A 404 -2.75 6.07 -31.96
N ILE A 405 -1.42 5.95 -32.02
CA ILE A 405 -0.51 7.11 -31.95
C ILE A 405 -0.82 8.08 -33.10
N ARG A 406 -0.99 7.59 -34.33
CA ARG A 406 -1.35 8.44 -35.48
C ARG A 406 -2.72 9.09 -35.29
N ALA A 407 -3.70 8.34 -34.79
CA ALA A 407 -5.03 8.87 -34.50
C ALA A 407 -4.98 10.01 -33.47
N PHE A 408 -4.19 9.85 -32.41
CA PHE A 408 -3.95 10.88 -31.40
C PHE A 408 -3.21 12.11 -31.98
N GLN A 409 -2.16 11.89 -32.77
CA GLN A 409 -1.40 12.97 -33.40
C GLN A 409 -2.22 13.76 -34.43
N GLY A 410 -3.21 13.12 -35.05
CA GLY A 410 -4.07 13.70 -36.07
C GLY A 410 -3.41 13.75 -37.44
N ARG A 411 -3.87 14.69 -38.28
CA ARG A 411 -3.44 14.78 -39.69
C ARG A 411 -1.93 15.01 -39.80
N GLY A 412 -1.24 14.08 -40.46
CA GLY A 412 0.22 14.15 -40.65
C GLY A 412 1.04 13.50 -39.54
N GLY A 413 0.41 12.77 -38.61
CA GLY A 413 1.10 11.98 -37.61
C GLY A 413 1.98 10.89 -38.21
N ASP A 414 3.20 10.76 -37.69
CA ASP A 414 4.17 9.74 -38.09
C ASP A 414 3.94 8.38 -37.36
N GLY A 415 3.16 8.39 -36.29
CA GLY A 415 2.92 7.20 -35.46
C GLY A 415 4.03 6.93 -34.45
N ARG A 416 4.80 7.97 -34.06
CA ARG A 416 5.87 7.87 -33.06
C ARG A 416 5.71 8.91 -31.94
N VAL A 417 5.99 8.52 -30.72
CA VAL A 417 6.13 9.38 -29.55
C VAL A 417 7.60 9.40 -29.17
N ASP A 418 8.23 10.56 -29.25
CA ASP A 418 9.64 10.76 -28.89
C ASP A 418 9.73 11.37 -27.47
N PRO A 419 10.74 10.99 -26.65
CA PRO A 419 11.00 11.56 -25.33
C PRO A 419 11.09 13.09 -25.34
N GLY A 420 10.34 13.76 -24.47
CA GLY A 420 10.22 15.21 -24.44
C GLY A 420 9.67 15.81 -25.75
N GLY A 421 9.03 15.00 -26.59
CA GLY A 421 8.56 15.36 -27.92
C GLY A 421 7.24 16.11 -27.93
N GLY A 422 6.81 16.54 -29.12
CA GLY A 422 5.52 17.23 -29.27
C GLY A 422 4.31 16.34 -29.02
N ALA A 423 4.41 15.03 -29.29
CA ALA A 423 3.33 14.07 -29.05
C ALA A 423 3.17 13.81 -27.55
N GLU A 424 4.26 13.52 -26.83
CA GLU A 424 4.29 13.31 -25.39
C GLU A 424 3.75 14.53 -24.61
N ARG A 425 4.24 15.74 -24.93
CA ARG A 425 3.70 16.96 -24.31
C ARG A 425 2.19 17.15 -24.50
N ARG A 426 1.65 16.77 -25.67
CA ARG A 426 0.20 16.85 -25.93
C ARG A 426 -0.56 15.76 -25.19
N MET A 427 0.03 14.57 -25.06
CA MET A 427 -0.52 13.47 -24.26
C MET A 427 -0.66 13.90 -22.80
N ASN A 428 0.42 14.46 -22.23
CA ASN A 428 0.41 15.05 -20.88
C ASN A 428 -0.63 16.16 -20.74
N ALA A 429 -0.68 17.11 -21.70
CA ALA A 429 -1.68 18.17 -21.66
C ALA A 429 -3.14 17.69 -21.77
N GLN A 430 -3.41 16.55 -22.44
CA GLN A 430 -4.75 15.97 -22.48
C GLN A 430 -5.11 15.25 -21.18
N ILE A 431 -4.14 14.55 -20.58
CA ILE A 431 -4.27 13.94 -19.26
C ILE A 431 -4.52 15.02 -18.19
N ASP A 432 -3.86 16.17 -18.29
CA ASP A 432 -3.98 17.29 -17.34
C ASP A 432 -5.32 18.01 -17.38
N ARG A 433 -6.12 17.79 -18.42
CA ARG A 433 -7.33 18.57 -18.69
C ARG A 433 -8.41 18.27 -17.65
N GLY A 434 -8.57 19.17 -16.68
CA GLY A 434 -9.56 19.05 -15.61
C GLY A 434 -8.98 18.75 -14.24
N THR A 435 -7.65 18.67 -14.12
CA THR A 435 -6.96 18.41 -12.86
C THR A 435 -7.09 19.55 -11.85
N SER A 436 -7.36 19.20 -10.58
CA SER A 436 -7.32 20.15 -9.48
C SER A 436 -5.86 20.52 -9.19
N PRO A 437 -5.46 21.80 -9.30
CA PRO A 437 -4.07 22.22 -9.10
C PRO A 437 -3.52 21.93 -7.70
N LYS A 438 -4.39 21.67 -6.72
CA LYS A 438 -3.98 21.42 -5.32
C LYS A 438 -3.42 20.01 -5.10
N TYR A 439 -4.01 19.01 -5.74
CA TYR A 439 -3.57 17.61 -5.63
C TYR A 439 -2.41 17.33 -6.60
N SER A 440 -2.48 17.87 -7.82
CA SER A 440 -1.42 17.69 -8.81
C SER A 440 -0.12 18.38 -8.41
N ALA A 441 -0.17 19.55 -7.77
CA ALA A 441 1.03 20.26 -7.33
C ALA A 441 1.67 19.67 -6.07
N VAL A 442 0.94 18.88 -5.28
CA VAL A 442 1.41 18.41 -3.96
C VAL A 442 1.67 16.90 -3.94
N GLU A 443 0.81 16.09 -4.55
CA GLU A 443 0.88 14.62 -4.51
C GLU A 443 1.34 14.00 -5.85
N ASN A 444 1.55 14.86 -6.87
CA ASN A 444 1.71 14.47 -8.27
C ASN A 444 0.53 13.61 -8.80
N GLU A 445 -0.65 13.76 -8.17
CA GLU A 445 -1.89 13.06 -8.52
C GLU A 445 -2.75 13.95 -9.44
N ARG A 446 -3.08 13.43 -10.63
CA ARG A 446 -3.88 14.08 -11.67
C ARG A 446 -5.28 13.50 -11.65
N ASN A 447 -6.17 14.21 -10.98
CA ASN A 447 -7.59 13.86 -10.88
C ASN A 447 -8.37 14.41 -12.08
N GLY A 448 -9.22 13.63 -12.74
CA GLY A 448 -10.02 14.12 -13.87
C GLY A 448 -10.98 15.27 -13.53
N PRO A 449 -11.62 15.90 -14.54
CA PRO A 449 -12.60 16.99 -14.35
C PRO A 449 -13.84 16.59 -13.53
N ALA A 450 -14.09 15.28 -13.38
CA ALA A 450 -15.14 14.73 -12.51
C ALA A 450 -14.78 14.80 -11.01
N GLY A 451 -13.52 15.10 -10.66
CA GLY A 451 -13.05 15.19 -9.28
C GLY A 451 -12.82 13.84 -8.60
N ASP A 452 -12.75 12.77 -9.39
CA ASP A 452 -12.41 11.43 -8.92
C ASP A 452 -10.97 11.40 -8.41
N ARG A 453 -10.79 10.96 -7.16
CA ARG A 453 -9.48 10.78 -6.52
C ARG A 453 -9.15 9.29 -6.41
N GLY A 454 -7.87 8.94 -6.26
CA GLY A 454 -7.49 7.58 -5.89
C GLY A 454 -8.12 7.15 -4.55
N ARG A 455 -8.36 5.84 -4.37
CA ARG A 455 -8.76 5.28 -3.05
C ARG A 455 -7.74 5.63 -1.97
N HIS A 456 -6.46 5.65 -2.35
CA HIS A 456 -5.34 5.78 -1.43
C HIS A 456 -4.58 7.07 -1.67
N VAL A 457 -4.25 7.77 -0.59
CA VAL A 457 -3.35 8.91 -0.62
C VAL A 457 -2.09 8.60 0.19
N TYR A 458 -0.95 8.90 -0.42
CA TYR A 458 0.38 8.80 0.18
C TYR A 458 0.86 10.18 0.60
N TYR A 459 1.15 10.36 1.88
CA TYR A 459 1.73 11.62 2.37
C TYR A 459 3.20 11.44 2.72
N ASN A 460 4.06 12.39 2.33
CA ASN A 460 5.50 12.34 2.54
C ASN A 460 6.05 13.73 2.88
N GLY A 461 7.31 13.82 3.34
CA GLY A 461 7.96 15.10 3.66
C GLY A 461 8.08 16.09 2.49
N GLY A 462 7.97 15.60 1.24
CA GLY A 462 7.94 16.43 0.03
C GLY A 462 6.59 17.08 -0.26
N THR A 463 5.48 16.49 0.22
CA THR A 463 4.13 17.08 0.12
C THR A 463 3.90 18.18 1.18
N GLU A 464 4.88 18.38 2.07
CA GLU A 464 4.84 19.33 3.18
C GLU A 464 5.44 20.69 2.84
N GLY A 465 4.68 21.53 2.13
CA GLY A 465 5.09 22.91 1.98
C GLY A 465 4.93 23.74 3.28
N ALA A 466 5.81 24.71 3.50
CA ALA A 466 5.75 25.66 4.63
C ALA A 466 4.72 26.81 4.47
N ARG A 467 3.90 26.83 3.40
CA ARG A 467 2.93 27.90 3.10
C ARG A 467 1.49 27.53 3.52
N ALA A 468 0.61 28.53 3.64
CA ALA A 468 -0.82 28.29 3.84
C ALA A 468 -1.39 27.48 2.65
N GLY A 469 -2.10 26.37 2.93
CA GLY A 469 -2.65 25.46 1.92
C GLY A 469 -1.84 24.19 1.62
N ASN A 470 -0.90 23.81 2.49
CA ASN A 470 -0.18 22.53 2.40
C ASN A 470 -0.78 21.45 3.31
N PHE A 471 -0.57 20.20 2.92
CA PHE A 471 -1.10 19.03 3.62
C PHE A 471 -0.34 18.82 4.92
N ARG A 472 -1.06 18.96 6.04
CA ARG A 472 -0.59 18.67 7.40
C ARG A 472 -1.63 17.79 8.07
N LEU A 473 -1.17 16.83 8.87
CA LEU A 473 -2.07 16.09 9.74
C LEU A 473 -2.59 17.05 10.81
N LYS A 474 -3.84 16.88 11.22
CA LYS A 474 -4.28 17.40 12.50
C LYS A 474 -3.94 16.35 13.55
N GLY A 475 -3.24 16.76 14.61
CA GLY A 475 -2.81 15.80 15.64
C GLY A 475 -3.95 15.34 16.53
N GLN A 476 -3.59 14.95 17.75
CA GLN A 476 -4.43 14.15 18.66
C GLN A 476 -5.93 14.50 18.70
N ALA A 477 -6.29 15.77 18.92
CA ALA A 477 -7.69 16.14 19.14
C ALA A 477 -8.60 15.90 17.93
N TRP A 478 -8.02 15.77 16.73
CA TRP A 478 -8.72 15.56 15.46
C TRP A 478 -8.51 14.15 14.91
N SER A 479 -8.52 13.17 15.80
CA SER A 479 -8.43 11.76 15.45
C SER A 479 -9.40 10.90 16.25
N SER A 480 -9.70 9.72 15.74
CA SER A 480 -10.50 8.69 16.40
C SER A 480 -9.80 7.35 16.22
N VAL A 481 -9.54 6.67 17.33
CA VAL A 481 -8.95 5.34 17.37
C VAL A 481 -9.91 4.42 18.11
N ILE A 482 -10.05 3.19 17.58
CA ILE A 482 -10.73 2.09 18.26
C ILE A 482 -9.64 1.05 18.52
N GLU A 483 -9.34 0.80 19.79
CA GLU A 483 -8.25 -0.09 20.21
C GLU A 483 -8.85 -1.28 20.95
N PRO A 484 -8.40 -2.52 20.69
CA PRO A 484 -8.83 -3.66 21.48
C PRO A 484 -8.29 -3.55 22.91
N ASP A 485 -9.13 -3.88 23.91
CA ASP A 485 -8.74 -3.83 25.32
C ASP A 485 -7.65 -4.87 25.66
N THR A 486 -7.48 -5.86 24.79
CA THR A 486 -6.39 -6.85 24.84
C THR A 486 -5.56 -6.74 23.58
N ALA A 487 -4.24 -6.63 23.73
CA ALA A 487 -3.33 -6.56 22.60
C ALA A 487 -3.51 -7.78 21.67
N LEU A 488 -3.55 -7.51 20.37
CA LEU A 488 -3.61 -8.55 19.35
C LEU A 488 -2.31 -9.35 19.34
N THR A 489 -2.41 -10.64 19.07
CA THR A 489 -1.26 -11.47 18.74
C THR A 489 -0.73 -11.13 17.35
N THR A 490 0.54 -11.40 17.10
CA THR A 490 1.15 -11.21 15.77
C THR A 490 0.39 -11.92 14.65
N ALA A 491 -0.20 -13.10 14.94
CA ALA A 491 -1.03 -13.83 13.98
C ALA A 491 -2.35 -13.10 13.67
N GLU A 492 -3.02 -12.55 14.69
CA GLU A 492 -4.26 -11.77 14.49
C GLU A 492 -4.01 -10.48 13.70
N ILE A 493 -2.83 -9.87 13.87
CA ILE A 493 -2.41 -8.70 13.09
C ILE A 493 -2.06 -9.13 11.65
N ALA A 494 -1.36 -10.26 11.46
CA ALA A 494 -1.05 -10.80 10.14
C ALA A 494 -2.32 -11.08 9.31
N ASP A 495 -3.36 -11.64 9.94
CA ASP A 495 -4.68 -11.88 9.32
C ASP A 495 -5.40 -10.58 8.89
N ARG A 496 -4.91 -9.42 9.36
CA ARG A 496 -5.44 -8.09 9.02
C ARG A 496 -4.56 -7.35 8.02
N LEU A 497 -3.43 -7.90 7.61
CA LEU A 497 -2.59 -7.29 6.58
C LEU A 497 -3.19 -7.54 5.20
N ASN A 498 -2.99 -6.60 4.30
CA ASN A 498 -3.21 -6.84 2.88
C ASN A 498 -2.20 -7.88 2.38
N THR A 499 -2.71 -9.02 1.94
CA THR A 499 -1.88 -10.08 1.35
C THR A 499 -1.30 -9.58 0.03
N GLY A 500 0.02 -9.45 -0.04
CA GLY A 500 0.68 -9.00 -1.25
C GLY A 500 0.51 -10.08 -2.31
N THR A 501 -0.25 -9.84 -3.38
CA THR A 501 -0.47 -10.85 -4.42
C THR A 501 0.00 -10.30 -5.76
N ARG A 502 0.99 -10.98 -6.34
CA ARG A 502 1.44 -10.73 -7.71
C ARG A 502 0.40 -11.27 -8.68
N ARG A 503 -0.11 -10.45 -9.60
CA ARG A 503 -0.99 -10.91 -10.69
C ARG A 503 -0.22 -11.58 -11.82
#